data_AF-A0A024FVL9-F1
#
_entry.id   AF-A0A024FVL9-F1
#
_cell.length_a   1.000
_cell.length_b   1.000
_cell.length_c   1.000
_cell.angle_alpha   90.00
_cell.angle_beta   90.00
_cell.angle_gamma   90.00
#
_symmetry.space_group_name_H-M   'P 1'
#
loop_
_entity.id
_entity.type
_entity.pdbx_description
1 polymer ?
#
loop_
_entity_poly.entity_id
_entity_poly.type
_entity_poly.pdbx_seq_one_letter_code
_entity_poly.pdbx_strand_id
1 'polypeptide(L)'
;MNSAAKKIVSHAFTHLIVLETCFLQAKKWLPLQELSQLQTFLKDKNTEESRFISFAANENYAHVSENWESDLHETLTERENRVIGGTLHWYAKSHPKVSSLHLTSCASTDSLNADNMSVVSLGKYMETLLCECDNDRQVIEFVQTMEGKVNDWITEKEKSKCHLEDEMREEDISLERLASGENSASVSVGTFEVNAFCSTEAFVRLNKRNEAFNTENVYIWGRGDMKRAVHGELVEVQILPKLMWKVPTSERVLVHYTPTMDDDSDEDSGLSSHKSGDIAPVESTASGWPTGRVSSIVSRSCRVIMATIPSKKIKSGENIALAIPMSMRFPKVRIRSNHLDALTGKRLKIIIDS
;
A
#
# COMPACT_ATOMS: atom_id res chain seq x y z
N MET A 1 -23.00 1.12 1.75
CA MET A 1 -23.35 2.16 2.75
C MET A 1 -24.77 1.90 3.23
N ASN A 2 -24.97 1.72 4.53
CA ASN A 2 -26.28 1.49 5.14
C ASN A 2 -27.23 2.67 4.85
N SER A 3 -28.51 2.39 4.60
CA SER A 3 -29.56 3.41 4.37
C SER A 3 -29.59 4.49 5.46
N ALA A 4 -29.19 4.16 6.69
CA ALA A 4 -29.03 5.12 7.79
C ALA A 4 -28.00 6.23 7.48
N ALA A 5 -26.83 5.88 6.93
CA ALA A 5 -25.78 6.86 6.63
C ALA A 5 -26.20 7.82 5.51
N LYS A 6 -26.92 7.33 4.48
CA LYS A 6 -27.46 8.18 3.42
C LYS A 6 -28.50 9.17 3.96
N LYS A 7 -29.39 8.71 4.83
CA LYS A 7 -30.40 9.57 5.50
C LYS A 7 -29.76 10.66 6.36
N ILE A 8 -28.71 10.31 7.11
CA ILE A 8 -27.93 11.26 7.91
C ILE A 8 -27.30 12.33 7.01
N VAL A 9 -26.64 11.94 5.92
CA VAL A 9 -26.00 12.91 5.01
C VAL A 9 -27.06 13.81 4.34
N SER A 10 -28.21 13.26 3.94
CA SER A 10 -29.30 14.08 3.38
C SER A 10 -29.97 15.02 4.38
N HIS A 11 -29.91 14.70 5.68
CA HIS A 11 -30.43 15.57 6.74
C HIS A 11 -29.43 16.66 7.11
N ALA A 12 -28.13 16.35 7.09
CA ALA A 12 -27.05 17.29 7.40
C ALA A 12 -26.73 18.23 6.24
N PHE A 13 -26.87 17.77 4.99
CA PHE A 13 -26.52 18.54 3.79
C PHE A 13 -27.73 18.71 2.89
N THR A 14 -28.20 19.96 2.76
CA THR A 14 -29.30 20.30 1.85
C THR A 14 -28.87 20.27 0.38
N HIS A 15 -27.65 20.75 0.08
CA HIS A 15 -27.00 20.68 -1.23
C HIS A 15 -25.48 20.55 -1.03
N LEU A 16 -24.88 19.56 -1.69
CA LEU A 16 -23.44 19.29 -1.65
C LEU A 16 -22.86 19.46 -3.05
N ILE A 17 -21.89 20.36 -3.20
CA ILE A 17 -21.15 20.55 -4.46
C ILE A 17 -19.79 19.88 -4.32
N VAL A 18 -19.51 18.92 -5.20
CA VAL A 18 -18.23 18.23 -5.28
C VAL A 18 -17.45 18.78 -6.48
N LEU A 19 -16.31 19.42 -6.21
CA LEU A 19 -15.42 19.92 -7.25
C LEU A 19 -14.59 18.78 -7.87
N GLU A 20 -14.32 18.88 -9.16
CA GLU A 20 -13.46 17.95 -9.89
C GLU A 20 -12.04 17.91 -9.31
N THR A 21 -11.45 19.06 -8.98
CA THR A 21 -10.12 19.13 -8.35
C THR A 21 -10.06 18.39 -7.01
N CYS A 22 -11.10 18.50 -6.18
CA CYS A 22 -11.19 17.75 -4.92
C CYS A 22 -11.26 16.24 -5.15
N PHE A 23 -11.99 15.81 -6.19
CA PHE A 23 -12.06 14.41 -6.57
C PHE A 23 -10.71 13.87 -7.09
N LEU A 24 -9.99 14.67 -7.88
CA LEU A 24 -8.64 14.33 -8.36
C LEU A 24 -7.63 14.23 -7.22
N GLN A 25 -7.70 15.14 -6.24
CA GLN A 25 -6.91 15.03 -5.00
C GLN A 25 -7.23 13.74 -4.24
N ALA A 26 -8.51 13.43 -4.02
CA ALA A 26 -8.92 12.21 -3.34
C ALA A 26 -8.38 10.95 -4.04
N LYS A 27 -8.36 10.92 -5.37
CA LYS A 27 -7.80 9.79 -6.14
C LYS A 27 -6.32 9.49 -5.85
N LYS A 28 -5.54 10.47 -5.38
CA LYS A 28 -4.11 10.28 -5.08
C LYS A 28 -3.91 9.40 -3.84
N TRP A 29 -4.73 9.59 -2.80
CA TRP A 29 -4.54 8.96 -1.50
C TRP A 29 -5.61 7.92 -1.13
N LEU A 30 -6.80 7.96 -1.73
CA LEU A 30 -7.89 7.06 -1.39
C LEU A 30 -7.62 5.62 -1.90
N PRO A 31 -7.85 4.58 -1.09
CA PRO A 31 -7.69 3.21 -1.56
C PRO A 31 -8.75 2.82 -2.60
N LEU A 32 -8.45 1.80 -3.40
CA LEU A 32 -9.22 1.47 -4.61
C LEU A 32 -10.68 1.09 -4.34
N GLN A 33 -10.94 0.49 -3.17
CA GLN A 33 -12.28 0.05 -2.78
C GLN A 33 -13.17 1.26 -2.46
N GLU A 34 -12.66 2.18 -1.66
CA GLU A 34 -13.30 3.42 -1.22
C GLU A 34 -13.53 4.35 -2.41
N LEU A 35 -12.56 4.44 -3.32
CA LEU A 35 -12.72 5.18 -4.57
C LEU A 35 -13.85 4.62 -5.43
N SER A 36 -13.98 3.29 -5.51
CA SER A 36 -15.08 2.65 -6.24
C SER A 36 -16.43 2.93 -5.58
N GLN A 37 -16.48 2.97 -4.25
CA GLN A 37 -17.69 3.32 -3.51
C GLN A 37 -18.08 4.78 -3.75
N LEU A 38 -17.12 5.71 -3.66
CA LEU A 38 -17.34 7.13 -3.95
C LEU A 38 -17.84 7.35 -5.39
N GLN A 39 -17.21 6.69 -6.37
CA GLN A 39 -17.66 6.77 -7.77
C GLN A 39 -19.07 6.21 -7.97
N THR A 40 -19.42 5.15 -7.26
CA THR A 40 -20.78 4.58 -7.30
C THR A 40 -21.78 5.55 -6.68
N PHE A 41 -21.42 6.17 -5.55
CA PHE A 41 -22.23 7.15 -4.86
C PHE A 41 -22.49 8.41 -5.71
N LEU A 42 -21.47 8.94 -6.39
CA LEU A 42 -21.59 10.10 -7.29
C LEU A 42 -22.40 9.79 -8.57
N LYS A 43 -22.42 8.53 -9.02
CA LYS A 43 -23.16 8.09 -10.22
C LYS A 43 -24.62 7.74 -9.94
N ASP A 44 -24.96 7.37 -8.71
CA ASP A 44 -26.31 7.00 -8.29
C ASP A 44 -27.20 8.25 -8.22
N LYS A 45 -27.70 8.73 -9.36
CA LYS A 45 -28.63 9.88 -9.46
C LYS A 45 -30.11 9.50 -9.34
N ASN A 46 -30.39 8.21 -9.17
CA ASN A 46 -31.75 7.66 -9.30
C ASN A 46 -32.53 7.62 -7.97
N THR A 47 -31.87 7.88 -6.84
CA THR A 47 -32.49 7.91 -5.51
C THR A 47 -32.83 9.36 -5.10
N GLU A 48 -33.95 9.58 -4.40
CA GLU A 48 -34.28 10.92 -3.85
C GLU A 48 -33.19 11.41 -2.88
N GLU A 49 -32.56 10.45 -2.19
CA GLU A 49 -31.43 10.64 -1.26
C GLU A 49 -30.11 11.05 -1.94
N SER A 50 -30.00 11.14 -3.27
CA SER A 50 -28.76 11.53 -3.96
C SER A 50 -28.89 12.79 -4.81
N ARG A 51 -30.09 13.36 -4.90
CA ARG A 51 -30.37 14.57 -5.71
C ARG A 51 -29.76 15.85 -5.13
N PHE A 52 -29.31 15.83 -3.87
CA PHE A 52 -28.65 16.97 -3.25
C PHE A 52 -27.19 17.14 -3.70
N ILE A 53 -26.60 16.15 -4.40
CA ILE A 53 -25.19 16.17 -4.79
C ILE A 53 -25.03 16.64 -6.24
N SER A 54 -24.22 17.67 -6.43
CA SER A 54 -23.84 18.18 -7.76
C SER A 54 -22.33 18.07 -7.96
N PHE A 55 -21.92 17.57 -9.12
CA PHE A 55 -20.51 17.53 -9.51
C PHE A 55 -20.18 18.72 -10.41
N ALA A 56 -19.16 19.49 -10.05
CA ALA A 56 -18.74 20.70 -10.77
C ALA A 56 -17.32 20.52 -11.35
N ALA A 57 -17.23 20.54 -12.68
CA ALA A 57 -15.97 20.47 -13.42
C ALA A 57 -15.28 21.85 -13.44
N ASN A 58 -14.61 22.20 -12.34
CA ASN A 58 -14.05 23.53 -12.11
C ASN A 58 -12.73 23.80 -12.84
N GLU A 59 -12.00 22.77 -13.29
CA GLU A 59 -10.77 22.97 -14.06
C GLU A 59 -11.01 23.60 -15.44
N ASN A 60 -12.17 23.33 -16.04
CA ASN A 60 -12.50 23.74 -17.41
C ASN A 60 -13.34 25.03 -17.47
N TYR A 61 -13.52 25.72 -16.34
CA TYR A 61 -14.38 26.89 -16.27
C TYR A 61 -13.57 28.17 -16.51
N ALA A 62 -13.91 28.91 -17.59
CA ALA A 62 -13.15 30.09 -18.05
C ALA A 62 -12.87 31.14 -16.95
N HIS A 63 -13.87 31.39 -16.09
CA HIS A 63 -13.77 32.36 -15.00
C HIS A 63 -12.92 31.91 -13.80
N VAL A 64 -12.56 30.62 -13.74
CA VAL A 64 -11.63 30.04 -12.77
C VAL A 64 -10.25 29.84 -13.41
N SER A 65 -10.20 29.61 -14.73
CA SER A 65 -9.00 29.29 -15.49
C SER A 65 -8.23 30.51 -16.04
N GLU A 66 -8.74 31.74 -15.91
CA GLU A 66 -8.05 32.96 -16.43
C GLU A 66 -6.75 33.33 -15.67
N ASN A 67 -6.45 32.71 -14.52
CA ASN A 67 -5.24 32.97 -13.72
C ASN A 67 -4.12 31.90 -13.91
N TRP A 68 -3.82 31.52 -15.14
CA TRP A 68 -3.02 30.30 -15.46
C TRP A 68 -1.51 30.50 -15.66
N GLU A 69 -0.92 31.62 -15.25
CA GLU A 69 0.54 31.66 -15.10
C GLU A 69 0.93 30.78 -13.91
N SER A 70 1.20 29.50 -14.20
CA SER A 70 1.77 28.57 -13.25
C SER A 70 3.18 29.06 -12.95
N ASP A 71 3.44 29.42 -11.69
CA ASP A 71 4.82 29.62 -11.25
C ASP A 71 5.62 28.36 -11.61
N LEU A 72 6.79 28.54 -12.22
CA LEU A 72 7.64 27.44 -12.72
C LEU A 72 8.03 26.42 -11.63
N HIS A 73 7.83 26.75 -10.35
CA HIS A 73 8.15 25.94 -9.18
C HIS A 73 6.94 25.50 -8.35
N GLU A 74 5.71 25.76 -8.80
CA GLU A 74 4.52 25.38 -8.04
C GLU A 74 4.27 23.86 -8.07
N THR A 75 3.94 23.31 -6.90
CA THR A 75 3.52 21.90 -6.80
C THR A 75 2.11 21.70 -7.34
N LEU A 76 1.81 20.49 -7.83
CA LEU A 76 0.45 20.15 -8.31
C LEU A 76 -0.62 20.39 -7.24
N THR A 77 -0.30 20.15 -5.97
CA THR A 77 -1.23 20.35 -4.84
C THR A 77 -1.52 21.82 -4.58
N GLU A 78 -0.50 22.68 -4.63
CA GLU A 78 -0.67 24.14 -4.50
C GLU A 78 -1.55 24.68 -5.62
N ARG A 79 -1.31 24.22 -6.85
CA ARG A 79 -2.14 24.57 -8.01
C ARG A 79 -3.60 24.17 -7.80
N GLU A 80 -3.84 22.92 -7.39
CA GLU A 80 -5.20 22.43 -7.15
C GLU A 80 -5.90 23.24 -6.04
N ASN A 81 -5.19 23.57 -4.95
CA ASN A 81 -5.72 24.40 -3.88
C ASN A 81 -6.05 25.83 -4.35
N ARG A 82 -5.22 26.42 -5.21
CA ARG A 82 -5.50 27.72 -5.82
C ARG A 82 -6.74 27.68 -6.70
N VAL A 83 -6.91 26.62 -7.50
CA VAL A 83 -8.10 26.43 -8.34
C VAL A 83 -9.36 26.29 -7.48
N ILE A 84 -9.28 25.56 -6.36
CA ILE A 84 -10.39 25.46 -5.38
C ILE A 84 -10.71 26.85 -4.82
N GLY A 85 -9.71 27.62 -4.39
CA GLY A 85 -9.88 28.99 -3.89
C GLY A 85 -10.52 29.93 -4.91
N GLY A 86 -10.06 29.90 -6.17
CA GLY A 86 -10.64 30.68 -7.27
C GLY A 86 -12.09 30.29 -7.57
N THR A 87 -12.41 28.99 -7.50
CA THR A 87 -13.78 28.49 -7.66
C THR A 87 -14.68 29.01 -6.55
N LEU A 88 -14.22 28.98 -5.30
CA LEU A 88 -14.95 29.49 -4.14
C LEU A 88 -15.21 31.00 -4.27
N HIS A 89 -14.20 31.78 -4.66
CA HIS A 89 -14.34 33.21 -4.90
C HIS A 89 -15.37 33.51 -6.00
N TRP A 90 -15.36 32.73 -7.09
CA TRP A 90 -16.33 32.87 -8.18
C TRP A 90 -17.77 32.60 -7.71
N TYR A 91 -17.99 31.55 -6.90
CA TYR A 91 -19.31 31.25 -6.33
C TYR A 91 -19.80 32.38 -5.42
N ALA A 92 -18.92 32.88 -4.54
CA ALA A 92 -19.22 33.99 -3.64
C ALA A 92 -19.62 35.26 -4.43
N LYS A 93 -18.86 35.61 -5.47
CA LYS A 93 -19.13 36.79 -6.31
C LYS A 93 -20.39 36.64 -7.16
N SER A 94 -20.60 35.48 -7.76
CA SER A 94 -21.68 35.26 -8.74
C SER A 94 -23.05 35.03 -8.07
N HIS A 95 -23.05 34.55 -6.82
CA HIS A 95 -24.27 34.22 -6.08
C HIS A 95 -24.29 34.92 -4.71
N PRO A 96 -24.39 36.26 -4.66
CA PRO A 96 -24.35 37.03 -3.41
C PRO A 96 -25.53 36.72 -2.46
N LYS A 97 -26.60 36.13 -2.98
CA LYS A 97 -27.79 35.72 -2.21
C LYS A 97 -27.68 34.33 -1.58
N VAL A 98 -26.62 33.58 -1.90
CA VAL A 98 -26.41 32.21 -1.42
C VAL A 98 -25.27 32.25 -0.40
N SER A 99 -25.54 31.73 0.81
CA SER A 99 -24.49 31.45 1.78
C SER A 99 -23.81 30.14 1.42
N SER A 100 -22.55 30.21 1.00
CA SER A 100 -21.75 29.04 0.69
C SER A 100 -20.82 28.70 1.85
N LEU A 101 -20.73 27.41 2.16
CA LEU A 101 -19.86 26.88 3.20
C LEU A 101 -18.84 25.96 2.53
N HIS A 102 -17.55 26.26 2.73
CA HIS A 102 -16.48 25.35 2.33
C HIS A 102 -16.06 24.47 3.51
N LEU A 103 -16.08 23.17 3.30
CA LEU A 103 -15.63 22.18 4.28
C LEU A 103 -14.20 21.74 3.96
N THR A 104 -13.28 22.00 4.88
CA THR A 104 -11.85 21.68 4.74
C THR A 104 -11.30 20.95 5.97
N SER A 105 -10.34 20.06 5.79
CA SER A 105 -9.60 19.44 6.90
C SER A 105 -8.47 20.33 7.45
N CYS A 106 -8.02 21.32 6.68
CA CYS A 106 -6.97 22.25 7.08
C CYS A 106 -7.58 23.64 7.32
N ALA A 107 -7.48 24.11 8.57
CA ALA A 107 -7.92 25.44 8.99
C ALA A 107 -7.14 26.61 8.34
N SER A 108 -6.16 26.34 7.47
CA SER A 108 -5.27 27.32 6.86
C SER A 108 -5.86 28.00 5.61
N THR A 109 -7.09 28.51 5.72
CA THR A 109 -7.67 29.40 4.70
C THR A 109 -8.37 30.56 5.37
N ASP A 110 -7.69 31.22 6.31
CA ASP A 110 -8.14 32.51 6.87
C ASP A 110 -8.27 33.60 5.77
N SER A 111 -7.68 33.40 4.60
CA SER A 111 -7.66 34.34 3.47
C SER A 111 -8.85 34.26 2.51
N LEU A 112 -9.84 33.39 2.74
CA LEU A 112 -11.01 33.21 1.87
C LEU A 112 -12.36 33.57 2.50
N ASN A 113 -12.36 34.25 3.65
CA ASN A 113 -13.59 34.75 4.26
C ASN A 113 -14.09 35.98 3.48
N ALA A 114 -14.99 35.74 2.53
CA ALA A 114 -15.82 36.80 1.93
C ALA A 114 -17.11 36.95 2.74
N ASP A 115 -17.80 38.09 2.62
CA ASP A 115 -19.02 38.39 3.40
C ASP A 115 -20.15 37.33 3.28
N ASN A 116 -20.13 36.49 2.24
CA ASN A 116 -21.07 35.40 1.99
C ASN A 116 -20.42 33.99 1.89
N MET A 117 -19.16 33.83 2.30
CA MET A 117 -18.45 32.55 2.29
C MET A 117 -17.75 32.32 3.63
N SER A 118 -18.05 31.21 4.28
CA SER A 118 -17.32 30.75 5.47
C SER A 118 -16.57 29.46 5.19
N VAL A 119 -15.38 29.34 5.78
CA VAL A 119 -14.60 28.10 5.75
C VAL A 119 -14.62 27.47 7.14
N VAL A 120 -15.08 26.23 7.22
CA VAL A 120 -15.25 25.51 8.49
C VAL A 120 -14.77 24.07 8.33
N SER A 121 -14.22 23.47 9.39
CA SER A 121 -13.92 22.03 9.37
C SER A 121 -15.20 21.20 9.42
N LEU A 122 -15.19 20.01 8.82
CA LEU A 122 -16.35 19.13 8.84
C LEU A 122 -16.79 18.81 10.28
N GLY A 123 -15.85 18.50 11.18
CA GLY A 123 -16.13 18.33 12.61
C GLY A 123 -16.85 19.53 13.24
N LYS A 124 -16.34 20.75 13.07
CA LYS A 124 -16.94 21.96 13.64
C LYS A 124 -18.31 22.29 13.04
N TYR A 125 -18.50 22.01 11.75
CA TYR A 125 -19.79 22.15 11.08
C TYR A 125 -20.82 21.17 11.63
N MET A 126 -20.44 19.91 11.86
CA MET A 126 -21.33 18.92 12.45
C MET A 126 -21.69 19.28 13.90
N GLU A 127 -20.72 19.73 14.71
CA GLU A 127 -20.97 20.17 16.09
C GLU A 127 -21.94 21.37 16.18
N THR A 128 -21.94 22.25 15.18
CA THR A 128 -22.85 23.41 15.15
C THR A 128 -24.26 23.07 14.66
N LEU A 129 -24.41 22.01 13.87
CA LEU A 129 -25.70 21.57 13.33
C LEU A 129 -26.42 20.52 14.18
N LEU A 130 -25.65 19.69 14.88
CA LEU A 130 -26.11 18.46 15.52
C LEU A 130 -25.87 18.56 17.02
N CYS A 131 -26.85 19.05 17.79
CA CYS A 131 -26.67 19.32 19.22
C CYS A 131 -27.74 18.70 20.14
N GLU A 132 -28.77 18.01 19.63
CA GLU A 132 -29.95 17.72 20.46
C GLU A 132 -30.48 16.26 20.48
N CYS A 133 -29.78 15.24 19.92
CA CYS A 133 -30.23 13.83 19.97
C CYS A 133 -29.09 12.78 20.10
N ASP A 134 -29.38 11.59 20.64
CA ASP A 134 -28.41 10.48 20.76
C ASP A 134 -27.90 9.96 19.39
N ASN A 135 -28.75 10.03 18.35
CA ASN A 135 -28.37 9.64 16.99
C ASN A 135 -27.35 10.62 16.38
N ASP A 136 -27.43 11.90 16.73
CA ASP A 136 -26.56 12.95 16.22
C ASP A 136 -25.13 12.78 16.74
N ARG A 137 -24.98 12.34 18.00
CA ARG A 137 -23.68 12.05 18.60
C ARG A 137 -22.95 10.90 17.89
N GLN A 138 -23.68 9.86 17.47
CA GLN A 138 -23.11 8.74 16.70
C GLN A 138 -22.59 9.18 15.33
N VAL A 139 -23.24 10.18 14.72
CA VAL A 139 -22.80 10.76 13.45
C VAL A 139 -21.50 11.53 13.63
N ILE A 140 -21.40 12.36 14.66
CA ILE A 140 -20.18 13.12 14.98
C ILE A 140 -19.01 12.17 15.23
N GLU A 141 -19.21 11.11 16.03
CA GLU A 141 -18.19 10.09 16.30
C GLU A 141 -17.76 9.34 15.02
N PHE A 142 -18.72 9.03 14.15
CA PHE A 142 -18.43 8.40 12.86
C PHE A 142 -17.59 9.31 11.95
N VAL A 143 -17.92 10.61 11.89
CA VAL A 143 -17.17 11.61 11.11
C VAL A 143 -15.74 11.72 11.63
N GLN A 144 -15.54 11.85 12.95
CA GLN A 144 -14.21 11.91 13.56
C GLN A 144 -13.39 10.64 13.29
N THR A 145 -14.03 9.47 13.37
CA THR A 145 -13.39 8.18 13.04
C THR A 145 -12.95 8.12 11.57
N MET A 146 -13.77 8.63 10.66
CA MET A 146 -13.46 8.67 9.23
C MET A 146 -12.36 9.69 8.90
N GLU A 147 -12.34 10.86 9.56
CA GLU A 147 -11.25 11.83 9.45
C GLU A 147 -9.91 11.20 9.85
N GLY A 148 -9.89 10.43 10.95
CA GLY A 148 -8.71 9.65 11.36
C GLY A 148 -8.24 8.67 10.27
N LYS A 149 -9.15 7.87 9.71
CA LYS A 149 -8.83 6.92 8.62
C LYS A 149 -8.32 7.61 7.35
N VAL A 150 -8.86 8.77 7.01
CA VAL A 150 -8.40 9.56 5.86
C VAL A 150 -6.96 10.02 6.08
N ASN A 151 -6.64 10.52 7.27
CA ASN A 151 -5.27 10.90 7.63
C ASN A 151 -4.32 9.69 7.59
N ASP A 152 -4.75 8.52 8.05
CA ASP A 152 -3.96 7.29 7.94
C ASP A 152 -3.66 6.94 6.48
N TRP A 153 -4.65 7.02 5.58
CA TRP A 153 -4.44 6.75 4.14
C TRP A 153 -3.47 7.74 3.49
N ILE A 154 -3.54 9.02 3.87
CA ILE A 154 -2.62 10.06 3.38
C ILE A 154 -1.19 9.71 3.84
N THR A 155 -1.00 9.46 5.13
CA THR A 155 0.33 9.15 5.69
C THR A 155 0.91 7.83 5.15
N GLU A 156 0.09 6.79 4.94
CA GLU A 156 0.52 5.53 4.35
C GLU A 156 1.01 5.71 2.91
N LYS A 157 0.36 6.58 2.14
CA LYS A 157 0.77 6.91 0.77
C LYS A 157 2.07 7.70 0.72
N GLU A 158 2.26 8.64 1.63
CA GLU A 158 3.52 9.39 1.77
C GLU A 158 4.66 8.47 2.20
N LYS A 159 4.43 7.58 3.17
CA LYS A 159 5.39 6.56 3.60
C LYS A 159 5.73 5.56 2.49
N SER A 160 4.75 5.15 1.70
CA SER A 160 4.99 4.26 0.56
C SER A 160 5.86 4.91 -0.50
N LYS A 161 5.73 6.23 -0.70
CA LYS A 161 6.56 6.99 -1.64
C LYS A 161 8.00 7.08 -1.14
N CYS A 162 8.21 7.41 0.14
CA CYS A 162 9.57 7.49 0.69
C CYS A 162 10.24 6.11 0.78
N HIS A 163 9.50 5.03 1.08
CA HIS A 163 10.06 3.68 1.13
C HIS A 163 10.56 3.21 -0.23
N LEU A 164 9.85 3.53 -1.32
CA LEU A 164 10.31 3.23 -2.67
C LEU A 164 11.58 4.01 -3.03
N GLU A 165 11.66 5.28 -2.63
CA GLU A 165 12.84 6.13 -2.85
C GLU A 165 14.04 5.64 -2.02
N ASP A 166 13.82 5.19 -0.78
CA ASP A 166 14.85 4.64 0.10
C ASP A 166 15.32 3.25 -0.36
N GLU A 167 14.43 2.36 -0.80
CA GLU A 167 14.79 1.03 -1.32
C GLU A 167 15.63 1.16 -2.59
N MET A 168 15.30 2.10 -3.47
CA MET A 168 16.13 2.42 -4.65
C MET A 168 17.50 3.01 -4.26
N ARG A 169 17.55 3.91 -3.26
CA ARG A 169 18.79 4.53 -2.79
C ARG A 169 19.71 3.53 -2.07
N GLU A 170 19.17 2.57 -1.33
CA GLU A 170 19.95 1.50 -0.70
C GLU A 170 20.58 0.55 -1.73
N GLU A 171 19.91 0.31 -2.87
CA GLU A 171 20.46 -0.46 -3.98
C GLU A 171 21.64 0.27 -4.63
N ASP A 172 21.52 1.57 -4.91
CA ASP A 172 22.59 2.38 -5.51
C ASP A 172 23.83 2.44 -4.60
N ILE A 173 23.65 2.66 -3.29
CA ILE A 173 24.74 2.66 -2.30
C ILE A 173 25.39 1.27 -2.19
N SER A 174 24.60 0.19 -2.31
CA SER A 174 25.13 -1.17 -2.30
C SER A 174 25.99 -1.45 -3.52
N LEU A 175 25.61 -0.96 -4.71
CA LEU A 175 26.37 -1.10 -5.94
C LEU A 175 27.68 -0.29 -5.92
N GLU A 176 27.64 0.94 -5.39
CA GLU A 176 28.85 1.77 -5.22
C GLU A 176 29.86 1.15 -4.25
N ARG A 177 29.39 0.59 -3.11
CA ARG A 177 30.26 -0.11 -2.14
C ARG A 177 30.87 -1.40 -2.67
N LEU A 178 30.18 -2.09 -3.57
CA LEU A 178 30.73 -3.25 -4.28
C LEU A 178 31.81 -2.81 -5.29
N ALA A 179 31.61 -1.67 -5.96
CA ALA A 179 32.59 -1.10 -6.89
C ALA A 179 33.83 -0.53 -6.18
N SER A 180 33.70 0.00 -4.96
CA SER A 180 34.82 0.52 -4.16
C SER A 180 35.65 -0.54 -3.45
N GLY A 181 35.24 -1.82 -3.51
CA GLY A 181 35.99 -2.95 -2.93
C GLY A 181 36.05 -2.95 -1.41
N GLU A 182 35.20 -2.18 -0.74
CA GLU A 182 35.34 -1.83 0.69
C GLU A 182 34.67 -2.84 1.65
N ASN A 183 34.13 -3.95 1.13
CA ASN A 183 33.48 -4.98 1.93
C ASN A 183 34.41 -6.19 2.15
N SER A 184 35.28 -6.09 3.15
CA SER A 184 36.03 -7.23 3.70
C SER A 184 35.16 -8.12 4.61
N ALA A 185 33.87 -8.28 4.30
CA ALA A 185 33.04 -9.33 4.89
C ALA A 185 33.14 -10.55 3.98
N SER A 186 33.41 -11.73 4.54
CA SER A 186 33.56 -12.96 3.76
C SER A 186 32.25 -13.33 3.05
N VAL A 187 32.06 -12.84 1.83
CA VAL A 187 30.87 -13.12 1.04
C VAL A 187 31.01 -14.49 0.36
N SER A 188 29.92 -15.23 0.27
CA SER A 188 29.88 -16.56 -0.35
C SER A 188 28.93 -16.57 -1.54
N VAL A 189 29.32 -17.21 -2.63
CA VAL A 189 28.52 -17.28 -3.86
C VAL A 189 27.76 -18.60 -3.93
N GLY A 190 26.49 -18.54 -4.32
CA GLY A 190 25.65 -19.72 -4.44
C GLY A 190 24.38 -19.51 -5.28
N THR A 191 23.64 -20.58 -5.50
CA THR A 191 22.37 -20.57 -6.24
C THR A 191 21.21 -20.30 -5.29
N PHE A 192 20.39 -19.30 -5.60
CA PHE A 192 19.25 -18.88 -4.79
C PHE A 192 17.99 -19.73 -5.07
N GLU A 193 17.48 -20.43 -4.07
CA GLU A 193 16.37 -21.38 -4.16
C GLU A 193 15.23 -20.96 -3.23
N VAL A 194 14.20 -20.30 -3.77
CA VAL A 194 12.95 -20.01 -3.04
C VAL A 194 12.14 -21.28 -2.76
N ASN A 195 11.60 -21.40 -1.55
CA ASN A 195 10.72 -22.48 -1.14
C ASN A 195 9.43 -22.49 -2.00
N ALA A 196 9.00 -23.68 -2.43
CA ALA A 196 7.80 -23.86 -3.25
C ALA A 196 6.50 -23.46 -2.54
N PHE A 197 6.45 -23.58 -1.21
CA PHE A 197 5.26 -23.36 -0.41
C PHE A 197 5.28 -22.04 0.35
N CYS A 198 6.45 -21.42 0.49
CA CYS A 198 6.62 -20.19 1.26
C CYS A 198 7.50 -19.19 0.51
N SER A 199 6.91 -18.17 -0.11
CA SER A 199 7.65 -17.18 -0.92
C SER A 199 8.61 -16.28 -0.12
N THR A 200 8.49 -16.28 1.20
CA THR A 200 9.34 -15.50 2.13
C THR A 200 10.51 -16.30 2.67
N GLU A 201 10.64 -17.56 2.27
CA GLU A 201 11.73 -18.44 2.68
C GLU A 201 12.52 -18.87 1.46
N ALA A 202 13.82 -18.72 1.52
CA ALA A 202 14.73 -19.18 0.49
C ALA A 202 16.00 -19.76 1.10
N PHE A 203 16.67 -20.58 0.32
CA PHE A 203 17.96 -21.15 0.67
C PHE A 203 18.95 -20.80 -0.43
N VAL A 204 20.17 -20.50 -0.06
CA VAL A 204 21.27 -20.32 -1.00
C VAL A 204 22.18 -21.52 -0.86
N ARG A 205 22.26 -22.32 -1.92
CA ARG A 205 23.19 -23.44 -2.01
C ARG A 205 24.53 -22.90 -2.47
N LEU A 206 25.51 -22.90 -1.57
CA LEU A 206 26.84 -22.36 -1.86
C LEU A 206 27.56 -23.24 -2.88
N ASN A 207 28.29 -22.60 -3.79
CA ASN A 207 29.11 -23.33 -4.77
C ASN A 207 30.31 -24.02 -4.10
N LYS A 208 30.78 -23.47 -2.98
CA LYS A 208 31.85 -24.01 -2.14
C LYS A 208 31.42 -23.91 -0.69
N ARG A 209 31.77 -24.91 0.12
CA ARG A 209 31.54 -24.87 1.57
C ARG A 209 32.25 -23.64 2.15
N ASN A 210 31.54 -22.86 2.96
CA ASN A 210 32.16 -21.76 3.69
C ASN A 210 32.93 -22.33 4.89
N GLU A 211 34.24 -22.09 4.94
CA GLU A 211 35.12 -22.63 5.99
C GLU A 211 34.86 -21.99 7.36
N ALA A 212 34.56 -20.69 7.41
CA ALA A 212 34.34 -19.96 8.67
C ALA A 212 33.09 -20.43 9.42
N PHE A 213 32.04 -20.78 8.69
CA PHE A 213 30.76 -21.23 9.26
C PHE A 213 30.48 -22.73 9.07
N ASN A 214 31.38 -23.45 8.39
CA ASN A 214 31.28 -24.88 8.06
C ASN A 214 29.91 -25.28 7.49
N THR A 215 29.39 -24.49 6.53
CA THR A 215 28.07 -24.70 5.92
C THR A 215 28.13 -24.68 4.39
N GLU A 216 27.22 -25.43 3.78
CA GLU A 216 26.98 -25.49 2.33
C GLU A 216 25.65 -24.82 1.94
N ASN A 217 24.76 -24.59 2.90
CA ASN A 217 23.46 -23.98 2.67
C ASN A 217 23.25 -22.81 3.63
N VAL A 218 22.73 -21.70 3.11
CA VAL A 218 22.43 -20.50 3.87
C VAL A 218 20.95 -20.19 3.76
N TYR A 219 20.28 -20.09 4.89
CA TYR A 219 18.88 -19.71 4.97
C TYR A 219 18.72 -18.19 4.82
N ILE A 220 17.80 -17.77 3.95
CA ILE A 220 17.44 -16.38 3.72
C ILE A 220 15.95 -16.23 4.05
N TRP A 221 15.63 -15.27 4.91
CA TRP A 221 14.26 -15.07 5.38
C TRP A 221 13.79 -13.64 5.17
N GLY A 222 12.63 -13.49 4.54
CA GLY A 222 11.96 -12.20 4.35
C GLY A 222 12.44 -11.43 3.12
N ARG A 223 11.59 -10.53 2.63
CA ARG A 223 11.82 -9.81 1.36
C ARG A 223 13.05 -8.89 1.39
N GLY A 224 13.31 -8.25 2.54
CA GLY A 224 14.46 -7.34 2.70
C GLY A 224 15.81 -8.05 2.63
N ASP A 225 15.88 -9.31 3.07
CA ASP A 225 17.12 -10.10 3.02
C ASP A 225 17.30 -10.84 1.70
N MET A 226 16.23 -11.06 0.94
CA MET A 226 16.28 -11.66 -0.40
C MET A 226 16.77 -10.68 -1.50
N LYS A 227 16.73 -9.36 -1.26
CA LYS A 227 17.18 -8.28 -2.19
C LYS A 227 16.86 -8.53 -3.68
N ARG A 228 15.57 -8.62 -4.03
CA ARG A 228 15.08 -8.86 -5.41
C ARG A 228 15.64 -10.11 -6.12
N ALA A 229 16.28 -11.03 -5.42
CA ALA A 229 16.74 -12.28 -5.99
C ALA A 229 15.55 -13.16 -6.39
N VAL A 230 15.67 -13.80 -7.54
CA VAL A 230 14.66 -14.69 -8.10
C VAL A 230 15.15 -16.13 -8.03
N HIS A 231 14.22 -17.07 -7.89
CA HIS A 231 14.54 -18.51 -7.86
C HIS A 231 15.40 -18.94 -9.06
N GLY A 232 16.53 -19.57 -8.77
CA GLY A 232 17.50 -20.09 -9.73
C GLY A 232 18.55 -19.08 -10.22
N GLU A 233 18.68 -17.92 -9.55
CA GLU A 233 19.74 -16.94 -9.81
C GLU A 233 21.02 -17.24 -9.04
N LEU A 234 22.15 -16.76 -9.54
CA LEU A 234 23.44 -16.83 -8.85
C LEU A 234 23.61 -15.56 -8.01
N VAL A 235 23.77 -15.73 -6.70
CA VAL A 235 23.80 -14.61 -5.74
C VAL A 235 25.02 -14.69 -4.84
N GLU A 236 25.43 -13.52 -4.35
CA GLU A 236 26.45 -13.35 -3.34
C GLU A 236 25.74 -13.14 -2.00
N VAL A 237 26.13 -13.87 -0.95
CA VAL A 237 25.47 -13.85 0.35
C VAL A 237 26.46 -13.54 1.46
N GLN A 238 26.03 -12.68 2.36
CA GLN A 238 26.69 -12.42 3.63
C GLN A 238 26.04 -13.30 4.70
N ILE A 239 26.83 -14.20 5.30
CA ILE A 239 26.36 -15.03 6.42
C ILE A 239 26.37 -14.18 7.69
N LEU A 240 25.25 -14.19 8.42
CA LEU A 240 25.08 -13.44 9.65
C LEU A 240 25.74 -14.16 10.83
N PRO A 241 26.09 -13.43 11.91
CA PRO A 241 26.56 -14.03 13.16
C PRO A 241 25.59 -15.08 13.71
N LYS A 242 26.11 -16.09 14.40
CA LYS A 242 25.32 -17.23 14.94
C LYS A 242 24.13 -16.81 15.81
N LEU A 243 24.23 -15.67 16.49
CA LEU A 243 23.16 -15.08 17.31
C LEU A 243 21.91 -14.71 16.49
N MET A 244 22.06 -14.48 15.19
CA MET A 244 20.97 -14.12 14.27
C MET A 244 20.47 -15.30 13.43
N TRP A 245 20.93 -16.51 13.73
CA TRP A 245 20.49 -17.70 13.01
C TRP A 245 19.06 -18.05 13.36
N LYS A 246 18.25 -18.32 12.34
CA LYS A 246 16.82 -18.57 12.42
C LYS A 246 16.50 -20.01 12.06
N VAL A 247 15.39 -20.53 12.58
CA VAL A 247 14.82 -21.82 12.19
C VAL A 247 13.78 -21.59 11.09
N PRO A 248 13.82 -22.32 9.96
CA PRO A 248 12.80 -22.24 8.92
C PRO A 248 11.39 -22.53 9.44
N THR A 249 10.41 -21.74 9.02
CA THR A 249 9.00 -21.95 9.41
C THR A 249 8.46 -23.22 8.75
N SER A 250 8.93 -23.57 7.56
CA SER A 250 8.54 -24.81 6.87
C SER A 250 8.87 -26.08 7.67
N GLU A 251 9.92 -26.04 8.49
CA GLU A 251 10.27 -27.16 9.37
C GLU A 251 9.26 -27.30 10.52
N ARG A 252 8.75 -26.18 11.06
CA ARG A 252 7.70 -26.16 12.10
C ARG A 252 6.33 -26.64 11.61
N VAL A 253 6.04 -26.50 10.32
CA VAL A 253 4.76 -26.95 9.73
C VAL A 253 4.73 -28.45 9.45
N LEU A 254 5.90 -29.11 9.33
CA LEU A 254 6.01 -30.54 9.06
C LEU A 254 6.07 -31.43 10.32
N VAL A 255 6.10 -30.86 11.53
CA VAL A 255 6.16 -31.62 12.80
C VAL A 255 4.81 -32.28 13.18
N HIS A 256 3.74 -32.08 12.41
CA HIS A 256 2.49 -32.84 12.58
C HIS A 256 2.47 -34.20 11.85
N TYR A 257 3.59 -34.65 11.29
CA TYR A 257 3.77 -36.04 10.86
C TYR A 257 4.94 -36.66 11.63
N THR A 258 4.58 -37.46 12.61
CA THR A 258 5.47 -38.23 13.47
C THR A 258 6.35 -39.18 12.66
N PRO A 259 7.66 -39.27 12.92
CA PRO A 259 8.36 -40.53 12.81
C PRO A 259 8.13 -41.30 14.12
N THR A 260 7.47 -42.44 14.01
CA THR A 260 7.40 -43.52 15.00
C THR A 260 8.74 -43.73 15.69
N MET A 261 8.76 -43.56 17.01
CA MET A 261 9.61 -44.29 17.93
C MET A 261 8.72 -44.67 19.12
N ASP A 262 8.55 -45.97 19.31
CA ASP A 262 7.91 -46.56 20.48
C ASP A 262 8.68 -46.14 21.75
N ASP A 263 7.99 -45.56 22.73
CA ASP A 263 8.11 -45.98 24.14
C ASP A 263 6.94 -45.40 24.95
N ASP A 264 6.42 -46.23 25.84
CA ASP A 264 5.23 -46.05 26.67
C ASP A 264 5.38 -44.95 27.73
N SER A 265 4.36 -44.10 27.87
CA SER A 265 3.78 -43.76 29.19
C SER A 265 2.61 -42.79 29.06
N ASP A 266 1.47 -43.23 29.59
CA ASP A 266 0.28 -42.44 29.86
C ASP A 266 0.58 -41.25 30.78
N GLU A 267 0.05 -40.07 30.48
CA GLU A 267 -1.06 -39.48 31.26
C GLU A 267 -1.50 -38.09 30.75
N ASP A 268 -2.77 -37.86 31.02
CA ASP A 268 -3.69 -36.79 30.65
C ASP A 268 -3.30 -35.38 31.13
N SER A 269 -3.46 -34.36 30.27
CA SER A 269 -4.05 -33.06 30.66
C SER A 269 -4.12 -32.11 29.46
N GLY A 270 -5.35 -31.75 29.09
CA GLY A 270 -5.60 -30.69 28.12
C GLY A 270 -5.39 -29.29 28.72
N LEU A 271 -5.00 -28.30 27.90
CA LEU A 271 -5.49 -26.93 28.04
C LEU A 271 -5.18 -26.03 26.82
N SER A 272 -6.22 -25.33 26.39
CA SER A 272 -6.27 -23.97 25.85
C SER A 272 -5.39 -23.54 24.66
N SER A 273 -6.12 -23.19 23.60
CA SER A 273 -5.91 -22.01 22.77
C SER A 273 -5.71 -20.72 23.60
N HIS A 274 -4.58 -20.02 23.44
CA HIS A 274 -4.44 -18.56 23.54
C HIS A 274 -3.18 -18.12 22.77
N LYS A 275 -3.37 -17.34 21.69
CA LYS A 275 -3.17 -15.88 21.59
C LYS A 275 -1.70 -15.42 21.57
N SER A 276 -1.37 -14.81 20.44
CA SER A 276 -0.41 -13.73 20.21
C SER A 276 0.10 -12.97 21.44
N GLY A 277 1.42 -12.82 21.53
CA GLY A 277 2.07 -11.82 22.37
C GLY A 277 3.43 -12.29 22.88
N ASP A 278 4.44 -11.46 22.68
CA ASP A 278 5.72 -11.40 23.38
C ASP A 278 6.90 -12.28 22.96
N ILE A 279 7.89 -11.54 22.44
CA ILE A 279 9.29 -11.85 22.25
C ILE A 279 9.90 -12.08 23.64
N ALA A 280 10.07 -13.34 24.03
CA ALA A 280 10.99 -13.71 25.11
C ALA A 280 12.40 -13.89 24.52
N PRO A 281 13.47 -13.35 25.15
CA PRO A 281 14.83 -13.61 24.71
C PRO A 281 15.18 -15.04 25.11
N VAL A 282 15.14 -15.97 24.15
CA VAL A 282 15.61 -17.34 24.34
C VAL A 282 17.13 -17.28 24.40
N GLU A 283 17.67 -17.47 25.60
CA GLU A 283 19.08 -17.69 25.84
C GLU A 283 19.58 -18.91 25.04
N SER A 284 20.54 -18.63 24.17
CA SER A 284 21.59 -19.49 23.64
C SER A 284 21.52 -21.00 23.97
N THR A 285 20.92 -21.76 23.06
CA THR A 285 21.49 -23.02 22.58
C THR A 285 21.47 -23.02 21.05
N ALA A 286 22.60 -23.40 20.45
CA ALA A 286 22.88 -23.27 19.03
C ALA A 286 22.07 -24.25 18.17
N SER A 287 20.83 -23.90 17.81
CA SER A 287 19.98 -24.71 16.91
C SER A 287 19.27 -23.87 15.85
N GLY A 288 19.91 -22.82 15.34
CA GLY A 288 19.44 -22.07 14.18
C GLY A 288 20.11 -22.57 12.90
N TRP A 289 19.43 -22.49 11.76
CA TRP A 289 20.08 -22.71 10.47
C TRP A 289 20.99 -21.52 10.14
N PRO A 290 22.16 -21.74 9.51
CA PRO A 290 23.03 -20.66 9.08
C PRO A 290 22.26 -19.64 8.26
N THR A 291 22.05 -18.44 8.80
CA THR A 291 21.18 -17.42 8.20
C THR A 291 22.02 -16.33 7.57
N GLY A 292 21.59 -15.82 6.41
CA GLY A 292 22.31 -14.81 5.66
C GLY A 292 21.39 -13.76 5.04
N ARG A 293 22.02 -12.76 4.43
CA ARG A 293 21.39 -11.75 3.59
C ARG A 293 22.04 -11.77 2.22
N VAL A 294 21.25 -11.64 1.16
CA VAL A 294 21.76 -11.45 -0.19
C VAL A 294 22.45 -10.10 -0.24
N SER A 295 23.74 -10.08 -0.60
CA SER A 295 24.51 -8.86 -0.78
C SER A 295 24.26 -8.28 -2.15
N SER A 296 24.46 -9.12 -3.18
CA SER A 296 24.41 -8.77 -4.60
C SER A 296 23.91 -9.95 -5.45
N ILE A 297 23.46 -9.66 -6.67
CA ILE A 297 23.05 -10.66 -7.66
C ILE A 297 24.15 -10.75 -8.71
N VAL A 298 24.84 -11.90 -8.75
CA VAL A 298 25.99 -12.13 -9.65
C VAL A 298 25.52 -12.44 -11.07
N SER A 299 24.46 -13.23 -11.21
CA SER A 299 23.89 -13.55 -12.52
C SER A 299 22.37 -13.71 -12.44
N ARG A 300 21.68 -12.90 -13.25
CA ARG A 300 20.22 -12.92 -13.41
C ARG A 300 19.81 -14.11 -14.28
N SER A 301 18.75 -14.80 -13.89
CA SER A 301 18.21 -15.92 -14.65
C SER A 301 17.00 -15.45 -15.46
N CYS A 302 17.19 -15.23 -16.77
CA CYS A 302 16.10 -14.95 -17.69
C CYS A 302 15.28 -16.23 -17.91
N ARG A 303 14.26 -16.44 -17.07
CA ARG A 303 13.37 -17.60 -17.16
C ARG A 303 12.00 -17.19 -17.68
N VAL A 304 11.46 -18.01 -18.57
CA VAL A 304 10.05 -17.91 -18.98
C VAL A 304 9.20 -18.53 -17.87
N ILE A 305 8.31 -17.74 -17.27
CA ILE A 305 7.36 -18.20 -16.27
C ILE A 305 5.93 -18.16 -16.81
N MET A 306 5.09 -19.06 -16.30
CA MET A 306 3.67 -19.08 -16.62
C MET A 306 2.91 -18.25 -15.58
N ALA A 307 2.11 -17.29 -16.03
CA ALA A 307 1.31 -16.43 -15.17
C ALA A 307 -0.09 -16.15 -15.74
N THR A 308 -1.02 -15.73 -14.89
CA THR A 308 -2.39 -15.37 -15.28
C THR A 308 -2.75 -14.01 -14.72
N ILE A 309 -3.48 -13.19 -15.49
CA ILE A 309 -4.01 -11.91 -15.03
C ILE A 309 -5.47 -12.12 -14.59
N PRO A 310 -5.81 -11.88 -13.31
CA PRO A 310 -7.17 -12.08 -12.81
C PRO A 310 -8.13 -10.98 -13.27
N SER A 311 -9.31 -11.38 -13.76
CA SER A 311 -10.29 -10.47 -14.39
C SER A 311 -10.89 -9.41 -13.48
N LYS A 312 -10.86 -9.61 -12.15
CA LYS A 312 -11.40 -8.65 -11.17
C LYS A 312 -10.51 -7.41 -10.97
N LYS A 313 -9.34 -7.34 -11.60
CA LYS A 313 -8.29 -6.34 -11.27
C LYS A 313 -8.00 -5.31 -12.34
N ILE A 314 -8.67 -5.33 -13.49
CA ILE A 314 -8.40 -4.38 -14.58
C ILE A 314 -9.60 -3.46 -14.75
N LYS A 315 -9.38 -2.16 -14.64
CA LYS A 315 -10.36 -1.13 -15.01
C LYS A 315 -10.14 -0.74 -16.47
N SER A 316 -11.22 -0.42 -17.20
CA SER A 316 -11.12 0.10 -18.57
C SER A 316 -10.21 1.34 -18.62
N GLY A 317 -9.19 1.32 -19.48
CA GLY A 317 -8.20 2.38 -19.64
C GLY A 317 -6.92 2.24 -18.81
N GLU A 318 -6.81 1.21 -17.96
CA GLU A 318 -5.57 0.89 -17.26
C GLU A 318 -4.67 0.04 -18.15
N ASN A 319 -3.43 0.48 -18.38
CA ASN A 319 -2.44 -0.25 -19.20
C ASN A 319 -1.49 -1.12 -18.37
N ILE A 320 -1.69 -1.21 -17.04
CA ILE A 320 -0.82 -1.94 -16.13
C ILE A 320 -1.65 -2.95 -15.35
N ALA A 321 -1.20 -4.21 -15.29
CA ALA A 321 -1.82 -5.26 -14.51
C ALA A 321 -0.78 -6.10 -13.75
N LEU A 322 -1.22 -6.74 -12.67
CA LEU A 322 -0.42 -7.71 -11.92
C LEU A 322 -0.75 -9.13 -12.39
N ALA A 323 0.19 -9.76 -13.07
CA ALA A 323 0.14 -11.17 -13.39
C ALA A 323 0.60 -12.01 -12.20
N ILE A 324 -0.17 -13.05 -11.90
CA ILE A 324 0.09 -13.98 -10.81
C ILE A 324 0.75 -15.23 -11.42
N PRO A 325 2.01 -15.54 -11.07
CA PRO A 325 2.66 -16.77 -11.52
C PRO A 325 1.93 -18.01 -11.00
N MET A 326 2.03 -19.10 -11.77
CA MET A 326 1.50 -20.40 -11.35
C MET A 326 2.27 -21.01 -10.18
N SER A 327 3.55 -20.65 -10.02
CA SER A 327 4.40 -21.12 -8.91
C SER A 327 4.65 -19.98 -7.91
N MET A 328 4.44 -20.27 -6.62
CA MET A 328 4.66 -19.32 -5.52
C MET A 328 6.13 -18.93 -5.32
N ARG A 329 7.07 -19.63 -5.97
CA ARG A 329 8.49 -19.29 -5.97
C ARG A 329 8.79 -17.96 -6.67
N PHE A 330 7.90 -17.53 -7.56
CA PHE A 330 8.05 -16.28 -8.30
C PHE A 330 7.09 -15.21 -7.74
N PRO A 331 7.56 -13.97 -7.58
CA PRO A 331 6.71 -12.87 -7.16
C PRO A 331 5.69 -12.49 -8.25
N LYS A 332 4.64 -11.78 -7.87
CA LYS A 332 3.69 -11.19 -8.83
C LYS A 332 4.44 -10.24 -9.77
N VAL A 333 4.17 -10.35 -11.07
CA VAL A 333 4.85 -9.57 -12.09
C VAL A 333 3.94 -8.47 -12.61
N ARG A 334 4.46 -7.24 -12.65
CA ARG A 334 3.77 -6.10 -13.24
C ARG A 334 3.95 -6.15 -14.76
N ILE A 335 2.84 -6.22 -15.49
CA ILE A 335 2.81 -6.23 -16.96
C ILE A 335 2.18 -4.93 -17.44
N ARG A 336 2.81 -4.29 -18.43
CA ARG A 336 2.26 -3.15 -19.14
C ARG A 336 1.80 -3.58 -20.54
N SER A 337 0.53 -3.36 -20.89
CA SER A 337 -0.02 -3.65 -22.21
C SER A 337 -1.24 -2.79 -22.51
N ASN A 338 -1.40 -2.36 -23.76
CA ASN A 338 -2.61 -1.68 -24.23
C ASN A 338 -3.77 -2.65 -24.49
N HIS A 339 -3.52 -3.97 -24.45
CA HIS A 339 -4.50 -5.02 -24.75
C HIS A 339 -4.72 -5.94 -23.55
N LEU A 340 -4.79 -5.36 -22.34
CA LEU A 340 -4.99 -6.15 -21.11
C LEU A 340 -6.30 -6.94 -21.13
N ASP A 341 -7.36 -6.40 -21.73
CA ASP A 341 -8.65 -7.10 -21.88
C ASP A 341 -8.49 -8.43 -22.62
N ALA A 342 -7.66 -8.47 -23.66
CA ALA A 342 -7.39 -9.67 -24.44
C ALA A 342 -6.49 -10.68 -23.71
N LEU A 343 -5.68 -10.23 -22.75
CA LEU A 343 -4.74 -11.04 -21.98
C LEU A 343 -5.36 -11.58 -20.68
N THR A 344 -6.44 -10.95 -20.22
CA THR A 344 -7.15 -11.28 -19.00
C THR A 344 -7.73 -12.70 -19.04
N GLY A 345 -7.57 -13.45 -17.94
CA GLY A 345 -8.07 -14.82 -17.83
C GLY A 345 -7.31 -15.86 -18.68
N LYS A 346 -6.30 -15.45 -19.45
CA LYS A 346 -5.45 -16.35 -20.24
C LYS A 346 -4.18 -16.74 -19.48
N ARG A 347 -3.64 -17.91 -19.80
CA ARG A 347 -2.30 -18.35 -19.35
C ARG A 347 -1.25 -17.72 -20.25
N LEU A 348 -0.43 -16.85 -19.67
CA LEU A 348 0.61 -16.09 -20.34
C LEU A 348 1.98 -16.73 -20.08
N LYS A 349 2.82 -16.76 -21.11
CA LYS A 349 4.28 -16.95 -20.97
C LYS A 349 4.90 -15.56 -20.83
N ILE A 350 5.58 -15.31 -19.73
CA ILE A 350 6.20 -14.02 -19.45
C ILE A 350 7.68 -14.20 -19.11
N ILE A 351 8.50 -13.23 -19.50
CA ILE A 351 9.91 -13.14 -19.13
C ILE A 351 10.03 -11.92 -18.22
N ILE A 352 10.78 -12.06 -17.12
CA ILE A 352 11.06 -10.96 -16.20
C ILE A 352 12.25 -10.18 -16.75
N ASP A 353 12.08 -8.87 -16.93
CA ASP A 353 13.10 -7.98 -17.51
C ASP A 353 14.04 -7.43 -16.42
N SER A 354 13.52 -6.66 -15.46
CA SER A 354 14.28 -6.08 -14.34
C SER A 354 13.42 -5.81 -13.11
#